data_AF-A0AA35TFD6-F1
#
_entry.id   AF-A0AA35TFD6-F1
#
_cell.length_a   1.000
_cell.length_b   1.000
_cell.length_c   1.000
_cell.angle_alpha   90.00
_cell.angle_beta   90.00
_cell.angle_gamma   90.00
#
_symmetry.space_group_name_H-M   'P 1'
#
loop_
_entity.id
_entity.type
_entity.pdbx_description
1 polymer ?
#
loop_
_entity_poly.entity_id
_entity_poly.type
_entity_poly.pdbx_seq_one_letter_code
_entity_poly.pdbx_strand_id
1 'polypeptide(L)'
;MDGAKEAVSYIREAMGPSLQVLTTRGSLLQSLSFTAELTNKASNDDLILESTLSLHHRKLSPSSSAPHIVVLLTDDRNLRVKAHAARLPVKDIPQFMNICRLA
;
A
#
# COMPACT_ATOMS: atom_id res chain seq x y z
N MET A 1 0.14 3.07 22.15
CA MET A 1 -1.00 3.74 21.48
C MET A 1 -0.57 5.02 20.78
N ASP A 2 0.55 5.63 21.17
CA ASP A 2 1.04 6.89 20.58
C ASP A 2 1.45 6.73 19.11
N GLY A 3 2.15 5.64 18.78
CA GLY A 3 2.57 5.38 17.39
C GLY A 3 1.42 5.34 16.37
N ALA A 4 0.22 4.89 16.75
CA ALA A 4 -0.94 4.92 15.84
C ALA A 4 -1.45 6.35 15.61
N LYS A 5 -1.48 7.18 16.65
CA LYS A 5 -1.88 8.59 16.54
C LYS A 5 -0.86 9.39 15.75
N GLU A 6 0.43 9.18 16.02
CA GLU A 6 1.55 9.80 15.31
C GLU A 6 1.54 9.44 13.82
N ALA A 7 1.36 8.16 13.49
CA ALA A 7 1.25 7.72 12.11
C ALA A 7 0.09 8.41 11.36
N VAL A 8 -1.08 8.53 11.99
CA VAL A 8 -2.23 9.23 11.38
C VAL A 8 -1.95 10.73 11.20
N SER A 9 -1.30 11.38 12.17
CA SER A 9 -0.89 12.79 12.03
C SER A 9 0.08 12.97 10.87
N TYR A 10 1.11 12.13 10.82
CA TYR A 10 2.10 12.16 9.74
C TYR A 10 1.46 11.98 8.36
N ILE A 11 0.56 11.00 8.20
CA ILE A 11 -0.13 10.77 6.92
C ILE A 11 -0.94 12.01 6.53
N ARG A 12 -1.67 12.64 7.47
CA ARG A 12 -2.45 13.86 7.20
C ARG A 12 -1.59 15.02 6.73
N GLU A 13 -0.41 15.17 7.31
CA GLU A 13 0.51 16.28 7.00
C GLU A 13 1.34 16.04 5.72
N ALA A 14 1.75 14.79 5.49
CA ALA A 14 2.68 14.43 4.42
C ALA A 14 2.00 14.00 3.10
N MET A 15 0.66 13.92 3.06
CA MET A 15 -0.09 13.56 1.85
C MET A 15 0.28 14.44 0.65
N GLY A 16 0.58 13.80 -0.48
CA GLY A 16 1.05 14.49 -1.68
C GLY A 16 1.47 13.52 -2.79
N PRO A 17 2.30 13.96 -3.76
CA PRO A 17 2.76 13.10 -4.86
C PRO A 17 3.53 11.84 -4.40
N SER A 18 4.26 11.94 -3.29
CA SER A 18 5.10 10.86 -2.74
C SER A 18 4.39 10.00 -1.68
N LEU A 19 3.26 10.47 -1.13
CA LEU A 19 2.45 9.73 -0.17
C LEU A 19 0.97 9.85 -0.57
N GLN A 20 0.45 8.77 -1.13
CA GLN A 20 -0.92 8.68 -1.61
C GLN A 20 -1.70 7.68 -0.76
N VAL A 21 -3.00 7.95 -0.58
CA VAL A 21 -3.93 7.03 0.08
C VAL A 21 -4.91 6.54 -0.98
N LEU A 22 -5.24 5.26 -0.94
CA LEU A 22 -6.14 4.62 -1.88
C LEU A 22 -7.22 3.82 -1.17
N THR A 23 -8.36 3.68 -1.83
CA THR A 23 -9.39 2.71 -1.45
C THR A 23 -9.01 1.31 -1.91
N THR A 24 -9.74 0.30 -1.42
CA THR A 24 -9.56 -1.10 -1.83
C THR A 24 -9.67 -1.28 -3.35
N ARG A 25 -10.51 -0.48 -4.01
CA ARG A 25 -10.71 -0.47 -5.47
C ARG A 25 -9.68 0.35 -6.26
N GLY A 26 -8.66 0.91 -5.60
CA GLY A 26 -7.59 1.66 -6.26
C GLY A 26 -7.89 3.14 -6.55
N SER A 27 -8.99 3.68 -6.04
CA SER A 27 -9.28 5.13 -6.14
C SER A 27 -8.38 5.90 -5.20
N LEU A 28 -7.69 6.92 -5.71
CA LEU A 28 -6.87 7.80 -4.86
C LEU A 28 -7.75 8.77 -4.08
N LEU A 29 -7.52 8.87 -2.78
CA LEU A 29 -8.16 9.86 -1.93
C LEU A 29 -7.42 11.19 -2.02
N GLN A 30 -8.18 12.27 -2.23
CA GLN A 30 -7.66 13.65 -2.20
C GLN A 30 -7.56 14.20 -0.77
N SER A 31 -8.30 13.61 0.18
CA SER A 31 -8.36 14.03 1.58
C SER A 31 -8.74 12.85 2.49
N LEU A 32 -8.41 12.95 3.78
CA LEU A 32 -8.75 11.99 4.83
C LEU A 32 -9.96 12.41 5.66
N SER A 33 -10.75 13.39 5.21
CA SER A 33 -11.97 13.80 5.91
C SER A 33 -13.03 12.68 5.97
N PHE A 34 -13.02 11.76 5.00
CA PHE A 34 -13.91 10.59 4.97
C PHE A 34 -13.16 9.37 4.43
N THR A 35 -12.84 8.44 5.32
CA THR A 35 -12.03 7.24 4.99
C THR A 35 -12.77 5.93 5.22
N ALA A 36 -14.05 5.99 5.59
CA ALA A 36 -14.86 4.79 5.79
C ALA A 36 -15.19 4.16 4.43
N GLU A 37 -14.70 2.95 4.20
CA GLU A 37 -15.05 2.13 3.04
C GLU A 37 -16.04 1.04 3.47
N LEU A 38 -17.14 0.89 2.74
CA LEU A 38 -18.05 -0.24 2.92
C LEU A 38 -17.42 -1.46 2.26
N THR A 39 -16.74 -2.28 3.06
CA THR A 39 -16.15 -3.53 2.59
C THR A 39 -17.02 -4.72 2.98
N ASN A 40 -17.05 -5.76 2.15
CA ASN A 40 -17.61 -7.06 2.55
C ASN A 40 -16.78 -7.62 3.72
N LYS A 41 -17.26 -8.71 4.36
CA LYS A 41 -16.63 -9.41 5.52
C LYS A 41 -15.23 -10.03 5.22
N ALA A 42 -14.43 -9.39 4.37
CA ALA A 42 -13.06 -9.74 4.08
C ALA A 42 -12.14 -9.33 5.25
N SER A 43 -11.05 -10.07 5.43
CA SER A 43 -10.04 -9.69 6.42
C SER A 43 -9.22 -8.49 5.95
N ASN A 44 -8.59 -7.76 6.87
CA ASN A 44 -7.71 -6.65 6.50
C ASN A 44 -6.58 -7.08 5.56
N ASP A 45 -6.06 -8.30 5.71
CA ASP A 45 -5.06 -8.87 4.79
C ASP A 45 -5.60 -8.91 3.35
N ASP A 46 -6.84 -9.36 3.18
CA ASP A 46 -7.45 -9.50 1.85
C ASP A 46 -7.68 -8.12 1.23
N LEU A 47 -8.11 -7.14 2.04
CA LEU A 47 -8.28 -5.75 1.61
C LEU A 47 -6.95 -5.09 1.22
N ILE A 48 -5.87 -5.33 1.97
CA ILE A 48 -4.52 -4.82 1.66
C ILE A 48 -4.01 -5.44 0.34
N LEU A 49 -4.23 -6.73 0.12
CA LEU A 49 -3.86 -7.42 -1.11
C LEU A 49 -4.64 -6.89 -2.31
N GLU A 50 -5.96 -6.75 -2.18
CA GLU A 50 -6.82 -6.21 -3.23
C GLU A 50 -6.43 -4.77 -3.60
N SER A 51 -6.14 -3.94 -2.58
CA SER A 51 -5.61 -2.58 -2.77
C SER A 51 -4.30 -2.60 -3.55
N THR A 52 -3.38 -3.50 -3.19
CA THR A 52 -2.05 -3.61 -3.81
C THR A 52 -2.15 -4.05 -5.27
N LEU A 53 -3.01 -5.03 -5.58
CA LEU A 53 -3.29 -5.49 -6.94
C LEU A 53 -3.93 -4.39 -7.79
N SER A 54 -4.90 -3.67 -7.24
CA SER A 54 -5.55 -2.54 -7.91
C SER A 54 -4.53 -1.45 -8.26
N LEU A 55 -3.60 -1.14 -7.35
CA LEU A 55 -2.51 -0.21 -7.61
C LEU A 55 -1.56 -0.73 -8.68
N HIS A 56 -1.17 -2.00 -8.62
CA HIS A 56 -0.29 -2.65 -9.58
C HIS A 56 -0.86 -2.58 -11.00
N HIS A 57 -2.13 -2.95 -11.19
CA HIS A 57 -2.80 -2.88 -12.49
C HIS A 57 -2.94 -1.46 -13.03
N ARG A 58 -3.27 -0.49 -12.16
CA ARG A 58 -3.34 0.93 -12.54
C ARG A 58 -1.99 1.43 -13.07
N LYS A 59 -0.91 1.02 -12.41
CA LYS A 59 0.46 1.42 -12.73
C LYS A 59 1.05 0.67 -13.93
N LEU A 60 0.54 -0.51 -14.28
CA LEU A 60 0.90 -1.22 -15.51
C LEU A 60 0.20 -0.69 -16.77
N SER A 61 -0.68 0.31 -16.65
CA SER A 61 -1.37 0.85 -17.83
C SER A 61 -0.37 1.43 -18.85
N PRO A 62 -0.59 1.18 -20.16
CA PRO A 62 0.39 1.40 -21.23
C PRO A 62 0.75 2.86 -21.50
N SER A 63 0.14 3.81 -20.79
CA SER A 63 0.50 5.24 -20.82
C SER A 63 1.70 5.59 -19.95
N SER A 64 2.21 4.65 -19.14
CA SER A 64 3.38 4.85 -18.29
C SER A 64 4.67 4.48 -19.02
N SER A 65 5.61 5.43 -19.13
CA SER A 65 6.89 5.29 -19.83
C SER A 65 7.94 4.46 -19.08
N ALA A 66 7.60 3.90 -17.92
CA ALA A 66 8.50 3.10 -17.10
C ALA A 66 7.75 1.93 -16.44
N PRO A 67 8.37 0.75 -16.29
CA PRO A 67 7.77 -0.36 -15.55
C PRO A 67 7.64 0.04 -14.08
N HIS A 68 6.43 0.40 -13.68
CA HIS A 68 6.13 0.68 -12.29
C HIS A 68 6.07 -0.62 -11.49
N ILE A 69 7.02 -0.81 -10.59
CA ILE A 69 7.02 -1.95 -9.65
C ILE A 69 6.28 -1.54 -8.39
N VAL A 70 5.25 -2.32 -8.03
CA VAL A 70 4.56 -2.19 -6.74
C VAL A 70 5.13 -3.25 -5.80
N VAL A 71 5.54 -2.83 -4.60
CA VAL A 71 6.08 -3.71 -3.55
C VAL A 71 5.25 -3.56 -2.29
N LEU A 72 4.74 -4.67 -1.76
CA LEU A 72 4.07 -4.70 -0.46
C LEU A 72 5.12 -4.70 0.66
N LEU A 73 4.99 -3.76 1.60
CA LEU A 73 5.87 -3.68 2.77
C LEU A 73 5.19 -4.30 3.98
N THR A 74 5.70 -5.42 4.46
CA THR A 74 5.18 -6.11 5.64
C THR A 74 6.19 -7.10 6.22
N ASP A 75 6.25 -7.17 7.55
CA ASP A 75 6.95 -8.23 8.30
C ASP A 75 6.04 -9.42 8.66
N ASP A 76 4.71 -9.26 8.53
CA ASP A 76 3.72 -10.29 8.81
C ASP A 76 3.88 -11.50 7.88
N ARG A 77 3.89 -12.70 8.48
CA ARG A 77 4.13 -13.95 7.75
C ARG A 77 2.93 -14.36 6.89
N ASN A 78 1.70 -14.19 7.38
CA ASN A 78 0.50 -14.63 6.69
C ASN A 78 0.24 -13.77 5.46
N LEU A 79 0.34 -12.44 5.61
CA LEU A 79 0.20 -11.49 4.51
C LEU A 79 1.31 -11.69 3.46
N ARG A 80 2.54 -11.97 3.89
CA ARG A 80 3.65 -12.29 2.97
C ARG A 80 3.38 -13.56 2.15
N VAL A 81 2.85 -14.62 2.77
CA VAL A 81 2.48 -15.85 2.05
C VAL A 81 1.38 -15.56 1.02
N LYS A 82 0.35 -14.80 1.39
CA LYS A 82 -0.72 -14.41 0.46
C LYS A 82 -0.20 -13.54 -0.69
N ALA A 83 0.72 -12.61 -0.43
CA ALA A 83 1.35 -11.79 -1.47
C ALA A 83 2.15 -12.64 -2.46
N HIS A 84 2.93 -13.62 -1.98
CA HIS A 84 3.64 -14.56 -2.85
C HIS A 84 2.68 -15.39 -3.72
N ALA A 85 1.57 -15.88 -3.14
CA ALA A 85 0.54 -16.60 -3.90
C ALA A 85 -0.08 -15.73 -5.01
N ALA A 86 -0.25 -14.42 -4.75
CA ALA A 86 -0.74 -13.44 -5.72
C ALA A 86 0.35 -12.90 -6.68
N ARG A 87 1.58 -13.42 -6.63
CA ARG A 87 2.74 -12.97 -7.43
C ARG A 87 3.10 -11.48 -7.23
N LEU A 88 2.83 -10.95 -6.04
CA LEU A 88 3.22 -9.59 -5.68
C LEU A 88 4.62 -9.56 -5.06
N PRO A 89 5.50 -8.63 -5.46
CA PRO A 89 6.73 -8.35 -4.75
C PRO A 89 6.44 -7.93 -3.30
N VAL A 90 7.17 -8.50 -2.35
CA VAL A 90 7.01 -8.23 -0.92
C VAL A 90 8.36 -8.19 -0.22
N LYS A 91 8.52 -7.26 0.72
CA LYS A 91 9.70 -7.06 1.58
C LYS A 91 9.28 -6.55 2.95
N ASP A 92 10.09 -6.75 3.97
CA ASP A 92 9.97 -5.95 5.19
C ASP A 92 10.58 -4.56 4.99
N ILE A 93 10.30 -3.64 5.91
CA ILE A 93 10.78 -2.25 5.81
C ILE A 93 12.32 -2.18 5.83
N PRO A 94 13.05 -2.79 6.78
CA PRO A 94 14.52 -2.72 6.80
C PRO A 94 15.19 -3.25 5.51
N GLN A 95 14.73 -4.39 4.99
CA GLN A 95 15.24 -4.96 3.75
C GLN A 95 15.00 -4.03 2.56
N PHE A 96 13.80 -3.42 2.48
CA PHE A 96 13.47 -2.50 1.40
C PHE A 96 14.36 -1.25 1.46
N MET A 97 14.57 -0.68 2.65
CA MET A 97 15.46 0.47 2.83
C MET A 97 16.90 0.16 2.39
N ASN A 98 17.42 -1.02 2.73
CA ASN A 98 18.76 -1.45 2.31
C ASN A 98 18.87 -1.58 0.78
N ILE A 99 17.85 -2.16 0.12
CA ILE A 99 17.81 -2.26 -1.35
C ILE A 99 17.80 -0.87 -2.00
N CYS A 100 17.05 0.06 -1.42
CA CYS A 100 16.96 1.44 -1.90
C CYS A 100 18.16 2.32 -1.50
N ARG A 101 19.08 1.83 -0.67
CA ARG A 101 20.21 2.61 -0.11
C ARG A 101 19.74 3.84 0.67
N LEU A 102 18.66 3.67 1.43
CA LEU A 102 18.05 4.71 2.28
C LEU A 102 18.43 4.55 3.77
N ALA A 103 19.26 3.56 4.09
CA ALA A 103 19.75 3.22 5.43
C ALA A 103 21.28 3.35 5.50
#